data_AF-A0A3C0HKW7-F1
#
_entry.id   AF-A0A3C0HKW7-F1
#
_cell.length_a   1.000
_cell.length_b   1.000
_cell.length_c   1.000
_cell.angle_alpha   90.00
_cell.angle_beta   90.00
_cell.angle_gamma   90.00
#
_symmetry.space_group_name_H-M   'P 1'
#
loop_
_entity.id
_entity.type
_entity.pdbx_description
1 polymer ?
#
loop_
_entity_poly.entity_id
_entity_poly.type
_entity_poly.pdbx_seq_one_letter_code
_entity_poly.pdbx_strand_id
1 'polypeptide(L)'
;MAEALALKVVLLARAGEARVQLRRAITDLGAELVVEADPNDLAEGAIAACGANTVLVSVEPAVEAALDRLEDELLAPGITVMFDEAATTSALAGWDQARWARHLAAKLLGGDVLPPGAVPDAHQEAAEHLVPGAP
;
A
#
# COMPACT_ATOMS: atom_id res chain seq x y z
N MET A 1 29.74 -2.29 8.97
CA MET A 1 28.46 -1.57 8.92
C MET A 1 27.67 -2.20 7.81
N ALA A 2 26.65 -3.00 8.12
CA ALA A 2 25.73 -3.45 7.08
C ALA A 2 25.00 -2.20 6.59
N GLU A 3 25.27 -1.81 5.35
CA GLU A 3 24.40 -0.90 4.63
C GLU A 3 23.03 -1.58 4.62
N ALA A 4 22.13 -1.14 5.50
CA ALA A 4 20.76 -1.61 5.45
C ALA A 4 20.25 -1.17 4.08
N LEU A 5 20.07 -2.15 3.17
CA LEU A 5 19.57 -1.89 1.81
C LEU A 5 18.29 -1.07 1.96
N ALA A 6 18.36 0.22 1.60
CA ALA A 6 17.22 1.10 1.66
C ALA A 6 16.12 0.52 0.76
N LEU A 7 14.90 0.40 1.29
CA LEU A 7 13.76 -0.07 0.53
C LEU A 7 13.52 0.91 -0.63
N LYS A 8 13.60 0.43 -1.88
CA LYS A 8 13.41 1.24 -3.09
C LYS A 8 12.01 1.04 -3.63
N VAL A 9 11.19 2.08 -3.50
CA VAL A 9 9.76 2.04 -3.81
C VAL A 9 9.45 2.89 -5.02
N VAL A 10 8.69 2.33 -5.96
CA VAL A 10 7.96 3.08 -6.99
C VAL A 10 6.54 3.33 -6.48
N LEU A 11 6.07 4.57 -6.54
CA LEU A 11 4.67 4.91 -6.30
C LEU A 11 3.99 5.24 -7.63
N LEU A 12 3.01 4.42 -8.00
CA LEU A 12 2.15 4.65 -9.15
C LEU A 12 0.78 5.13 -8.67
N ALA A 13 0.52 6.43 -8.81
CA ALA A 13 -0.73 7.03 -8.36
C ALA A 13 -1.05 8.31 -9.15
N ARG A 14 -2.34 8.51 -9.44
CA ARG A 14 -2.82 9.78 -9.99
C ARG A 14 -2.62 10.92 -9.00
N ALA A 15 -2.58 12.15 -9.49
CA ALA A 15 -2.55 13.32 -8.62
C ALA A 15 -3.80 13.37 -7.72
N GLY A 16 -3.60 13.52 -6.41
CA GLY A 16 -4.70 13.56 -5.45
C GLY A 16 -4.25 13.25 -4.03
N GLU A 17 -5.21 13.22 -3.10
CA GLU A 17 -4.97 13.01 -1.67
C GLU A 17 -4.37 11.63 -1.38
N ALA A 18 -4.87 10.58 -2.04
CA ALA A 18 -4.32 9.23 -1.88
C ALA A 18 -2.81 9.17 -2.15
N ARG A 19 -2.36 9.79 -3.26
CA ARG A 19 -0.94 9.90 -3.60
C ARG A 19 -0.14 10.66 -2.55
N VAL A 20 -0.69 11.75 -2.00
CA VAL A 20 -0.04 12.51 -0.93
C VAL A 20 0.14 11.65 0.33
N GLN A 21 -0.90 10.92 0.73
CA GLN A 21 -0.86 10.06 1.91
C GLN A 21 0.10 8.86 1.72
N LEU A 22 0.07 8.21 0.56
CA LEU A 22 0.99 7.11 0.22
C LEU A 22 2.44 7.57 0.22
N ARG A 23 2.74 8.68 -0.46
CA ARG A 23 4.09 9.28 -0.47
C ARG A 23 4.57 9.62 0.93
N ARG A 24 3.69 10.19 1.77
CA ARG A 24 4.00 10.52 3.16
C ARG A 24 4.35 9.25 3.95
N ALA A 25 3.55 8.19 3.84
CA ALA A 25 3.81 6.94 4.55
C ALA A 25 5.15 6.30 4.13
N ILE A 26 5.49 6.33 2.84
CA ILE A 26 6.79 5.85 2.32
C ILE A 26 7.94 6.69 2.87
N THR A 27 7.79 8.03 2.87
CA THR A 27 8.84 8.94 3.34
C THR A 27 9.04 8.84 4.86
N ASP A 28 7.95 8.74 5.62
CA ASP A 28 7.98 8.59 7.09
C ASP A 28 8.61 7.25 7.51
N LEU A 29 8.51 6.22 6.66
CA LEU A 29 9.22 4.95 6.83
C LEU A 29 10.75 5.08 6.59
N GLY A 30 11.19 6.13 5.89
CA GLY A 30 12.58 6.29 5.45
C GLY A 30 12.94 5.45 4.22
N ALA A 31 11.94 5.00 3.47
CA ALA A 31 12.16 4.31 2.20
C ALA A 31 12.55 5.30 1.10
N GLU A 32 13.34 4.84 0.14
CA GLU A 32 13.75 5.62 -1.03
C GLU A 32 12.64 5.56 -2.08
N LEU A 33 11.91 6.67 -2.26
CA LEU A 33 10.95 6.82 -3.35
C LEU A 33 11.70 7.12 -4.65
N VAL A 34 11.94 6.08 -5.47
CA VAL A 34 12.75 6.20 -6.69
C VAL A 34 11.97 6.76 -7.87
N VAL A 35 10.67 6.47 -7.94
CA VAL A 35 9.76 6.97 -8.98
C VAL A 35 8.41 7.29 -8.34
N GLU A 36 7.84 8.42 -8.72
CA GLU A 36 6.49 8.83 -8.33
C GLU A 36 5.75 9.37 -9.56
N ALA A 37 4.84 8.56 -10.12
CA ALA A 37 4.23 8.85 -11.43
C ALA A 37 2.74 8.47 -11.49
N ASP A 38 2.01 9.11 -12.40
CA ASP A 38 0.70 8.63 -12.81
C ASP A 38 0.89 7.40 -13.72
N PRO A 39 0.22 6.25 -13.46
CA PRO A 39 0.31 5.09 -14.34
C PRO A 39 0.03 5.42 -15.82
N ASN A 40 -0.87 6.36 -16.09
CA ASN A 40 -1.26 6.74 -17.45
C ASN A 40 -0.13 7.43 -18.22
N ASP A 41 0.78 8.11 -17.53
CA ASP A 41 1.89 8.85 -18.12
C ASP A 41 3.22 8.07 -18.10
N LEU A 42 3.23 6.89 -17.47
CA LEU A 42 4.45 6.08 -17.31
C LEU A 42 4.76 5.28 -18.57
N ALA A 43 5.94 5.47 -19.15
CA ALA A 43 6.40 4.67 -20.28
C ALA A 43 6.69 3.20 -19.88
N GLU A 44 6.49 2.28 -20.82
CA GLU A 44 6.92 0.88 -20.66
C GLU A 44 8.45 0.80 -20.48
N GLY A 45 8.89 -0.11 -19.64
CA GLY A 45 10.28 -0.32 -19.21
C GLY A 45 10.76 0.63 -18.11
N ALA A 46 9.95 1.63 -17.71
CA ALA A 46 10.36 2.61 -16.70
C ALA A 46 10.51 2.00 -15.29
N ILE A 47 9.67 1.00 -14.94
CA ILE A 47 9.74 0.33 -13.65
C ILE A 47 11.01 -0.52 -13.60
N ALA A 48 11.30 -1.26 -14.67
CA ALA A 48 12.53 -2.06 -14.76
C ALA A 48 13.81 -1.20 -14.71
N ALA A 49 13.79 0.00 -15.33
CA ALA A 49 14.94 0.88 -15.42
C ALA A 49 15.35 1.53 -14.09
N CYS A 50 14.43 1.66 -13.12
CA CYS A 50 14.69 2.38 -11.87
C CYS A 50 15.33 1.51 -10.76
N GLY A 51 15.39 0.18 -10.96
CA GLY A 51 16.01 -0.74 -9.99
C GLY A 51 15.27 -0.84 -8.66
N ALA A 52 13.97 -0.54 -8.64
CA ALA A 52 13.11 -0.75 -7.48
C ALA A 52 12.88 -2.23 -7.21
N ASN A 53 12.63 -2.57 -5.96
CA ASN A 53 12.22 -3.92 -5.55
C ASN A 53 10.75 -3.97 -5.11
N THR A 54 10.11 -2.81 -4.95
CA THR A 54 8.70 -2.69 -4.56
C THR A 54 7.99 -1.65 -5.39
N VAL A 55 6.78 -1.97 -5.85
CA VAL A 55 5.88 -1.05 -6.55
C VAL A 55 4.59 -0.96 -5.74
N LEU A 56 4.26 0.25 -5.27
CA LEU A 56 3.00 0.55 -4.63
C LEU A 56 2.09 1.25 -5.63
N VAL A 57 0.94 0.64 -5.90
CA VAL A 57 -0.03 1.10 -6.89
C VAL A 57 -1.28 1.59 -6.18
N SER A 58 -1.64 2.85 -6.40
CA SER A 58 -2.94 3.39 -6.00
C SER A 58 -3.96 3.05 -7.08
N VAL A 59 -4.86 2.11 -6.80
CA VAL A 59 -5.85 1.61 -7.76
C VAL A 59 -7.11 2.45 -7.76
N GLU A 60 -7.58 2.75 -8.96
CA GLU A 60 -8.85 3.42 -9.25
C GLU A 60 -9.23 3.14 -10.72
N PRO A 61 -10.51 3.26 -11.10
CA PRO A 61 -10.95 2.92 -12.47
C PRO A 61 -10.18 3.67 -13.58
N ALA A 62 -9.71 4.88 -13.28
CA ALA A 62 -8.98 5.73 -14.22
C ALA A 62 -7.56 5.24 -14.55
N VAL A 63 -7.03 4.23 -13.85
CA VAL A 63 -5.68 3.69 -14.12
C VAL A 63 -5.69 2.25 -14.62
N GLU A 64 -6.83 1.57 -14.66
CA GLU A 64 -6.93 0.16 -15.05
C GLU A 64 -6.27 -0.14 -16.40
N ALA A 65 -6.61 0.63 -17.44
CA ALA A 65 -6.02 0.46 -18.77
C ALA A 65 -4.49 0.66 -18.80
N ALA A 66 -3.96 1.51 -17.91
CA ALA A 66 -2.52 1.70 -17.78
C ALA A 66 -1.84 0.55 -17.02
N LEU A 67 -2.53 -0.06 -16.05
CA LEU A 67 -2.03 -1.23 -15.34
C LEU A 67 -1.99 -2.45 -16.26
N ASP A 68 -2.99 -2.64 -17.12
CA ASP A 68 -2.99 -3.69 -18.14
C ASP A 68 -1.78 -3.55 -19.09
N ARG A 69 -1.48 -2.32 -19.52
CA ARG A 69 -0.32 -2.03 -20.36
C ARG A 69 1.02 -2.31 -19.65
N LEU A 70 1.08 -2.12 -18.33
CA LEU A 70 2.29 -2.31 -17.53
C LEU A 70 2.38 -3.72 -16.91
N GLU A 71 1.46 -4.63 -17.27
CA GLU A 71 1.31 -5.96 -16.64
C GLU A 71 2.64 -6.74 -16.63
N ASP A 72 3.34 -6.80 -17.76
CA ASP A 72 4.61 -7.54 -17.88
C ASP A 72 5.69 -7.03 -16.90
N GLU A 73 5.76 -5.71 -16.66
CA GLU A 73 6.69 -5.13 -15.70
C GLU A 73 6.26 -5.38 -14.25
N LEU A 74 4.96 -5.26 -13.97
CA LEU A 74 4.40 -5.50 -12.65
C LEU A 74 4.52 -6.97 -12.23
N LEU A 75 4.48 -7.90 -13.18
CA LEU A 75 4.65 -9.33 -12.94
C LEU A 75 6.12 -9.79 -13.02
N ALA A 76 7.06 -8.87 -13.23
CA ALA A 76 8.47 -9.21 -13.36
C ALA A 76 9.03 -9.88 -12.09
N PRO A 77 9.85 -10.94 -12.22
CA PRO A 77 10.40 -11.62 -11.07
C PRO A 77 11.33 -10.70 -10.26
N GLY A 78 11.17 -10.70 -8.95
CA GLY A 78 11.97 -9.88 -8.03
C GLY A 78 11.38 -8.52 -7.69
N ILE A 79 10.22 -8.16 -8.28
CA ILE A 79 9.44 -6.99 -7.87
C ILE A 79 8.28 -7.44 -6.98
N THR A 80 8.12 -6.77 -5.84
CA THR A 80 6.94 -6.91 -4.97
C THR A 80 5.93 -5.84 -5.34
N VAL A 81 4.77 -6.22 -5.88
CA VAL A 81 3.70 -5.27 -6.20
C VAL A 81 2.65 -5.27 -5.09
N MET A 82 2.26 -4.07 -4.68
CA MET A 82 1.30 -3.83 -3.61
C MET A 82 0.23 -2.87 -4.12
N PHE A 83 -1.02 -3.17 -3.81
CA PHE A 83 -2.16 -2.35 -4.23
C PHE A 83 -2.82 -1.69 -3.03
N ASP A 84 -3.22 -0.43 -3.21
CA ASP A 84 -3.95 0.37 -2.24
C ASP A 84 -5.06 1.15 -2.96
N GLU A 85 -6.28 1.13 -2.44
CA GLU A 85 -7.42 1.75 -3.12
C GLU A 85 -7.44 3.27 -2.89
N ALA A 86 -7.39 4.04 -3.98
CA ALA A 86 -7.29 5.49 -3.91
C ALA A 86 -8.47 6.12 -3.16
N ALA A 87 -9.69 5.64 -3.42
CA ALA A 87 -10.90 6.14 -2.76
C ALA A 87 -10.84 5.94 -1.24
N THR A 88 -10.46 4.73 -0.80
CA THR A 88 -10.33 4.39 0.61
C THR A 88 -9.27 5.25 1.29
N THR A 89 -8.06 5.33 0.74
CA THR A 89 -6.95 6.07 1.34
C THR A 89 -7.20 7.58 1.36
N SER A 90 -7.78 8.13 0.30
CA SER A 90 -8.13 9.56 0.25
C SER A 90 -9.13 9.98 1.32
N ALA A 91 -9.97 9.06 1.79
CA ALA A 91 -10.98 9.33 2.81
C ALA A 91 -10.45 9.23 4.25
N LEU A 92 -9.23 8.70 4.45
CA LEU A 92 -8.66 8.51 5.78
C LEU A 92 -8.25 9.84 6.42
N ALA A 93 -8.53 9.96 7.72
CA ALA A 93 -8.15 11.12 8.51
C ALA A 93 -7.81 10.73 9.96
N GLY A 94 -7.08 11.61 10.64
CA GLY A 94 -6.80 11.49 12.07
C GLY A 94 -6.20 10.13 12.46
N TRP A 95 -6.89 9.44 13.37
CA TRP A 95 -6.42 8.15 13.89
C TRP A 95 -6.40 7.05 12.83
N ASP A 96 -7.41 7.00 11.95
CA ASP A 96 -7.47 5.98 10.90
C ASP A 96 -6.33 6.13 9.91
N GLN A 97 -6.01 7.36 9.50
CA GLN A 97 -4.84 7.64 8.66
C GLN A 97 -3.53 7.20 9.34
N ALA A 98 -3.34 7.54 10.62
CA ALA A 98 -2.13 7.16 11.35
C ALA A 98 -2.01 5.63 11.52
N ARG A 99 -3.14 4.97 11.80
CA ARG A 99 -3.21 3.51 11.88
C ARG A 99 -2.85 2.89 10.53
N TRP A 100 -3.50 3.33 9.45
CA TRP A 100 -3.24 2.84 8.10
C TRP A 100 -1.77 3.00 7.71
N ALA A 101 -1.18 4.18 7.94
CA ALA A 101 0.21 4.45 7.58
C ALA A 101 1.19 3.47 8.25
N ARG A 102 0.97 3.16 9.54
CA ARG A 102 1.78 2.17 10.27
C ARG A 102 1.62 0.74 9.73
N HIS A 103 0.41 0.38 9.30
CA HIS A 103 0.18 -0.94 8.69
C HIS A 103 0.81 -1.03 7.31
N LEU A 104 0.69 0.02 6.50
CA LEU A 104 1.36 0.10 5.19
C LEU A 104 2.87 -0.02 5.34
N ALA A 105 3.47 0.73 6.28
CA ALA A 105 4.90 0.65 6.58
C ALA A 105 5.35 -0.77 6.94
N ALA A 106 4.57 -1.48 7.76
CA ALA A 106 4.86 -2.87 8.10
C ALA A 106 4.85 -3.79 6.89
N LYS A 107 3.81 -3.68 6.04
CA LYS A 107 3.73 -4.48 4.81
C LYS A 107 4.91 -4.19 3.87
N LEU A 108 5.29 -2.92 3.73
CA LEU A 108 6.44 -2.49 2.90
C LEU A 108 7.77 -3.08 3.40
N LEU A 109 7.94 -3.26 4.70
CA LEU A 109 9.11 -3.91 5.29
C LEU A 109 9.05 -5.45 5.26
N GLY A 110 7.97 -6.05 4.74
CA GLY A 110 7.74 -7.49 4.80
C GLY A 110 7.38 -8.01 6.20
N GLY A 111 6.99 -7.13 7.12
CA GLY A 111 6.59 -7.46 8.49
C GLY A 111 5.08 -7.57 8.65
N ASP A 112 4.63 -8.54 9.46
CA ASP A 112 3.27 -8.55 9.98
C ASP A 112 3.19 -7.68 11.25
N VAL A 113 2.27 -6.72 11.30
CA VAL A 113 1.98 -5.95 12.53
C VAL A 113 0.83 -6.61 13.26
N LEU A 114 1.10 -7.74 13.89
CA LEU A 114 0.34 -8.09 15.08
C LEU A 114 0.68 -7.04 16.16
N PRO A 115 -0.30 -6.34 16.76
CA PRO A 115 -0.02 -5.57 17.95
C PRO A 115 0.56 -6.54 19.01
N PRO A 116 1.58 -6.13 19.79
CA PRO A 116 2.08 -6.98 20.87
C PRO A 116 0.91 -7.33 21.80
N GLY A 117 0.49 -8.60 21.79
CA GLY A 117 -0.66 -9.10 22.55
C GLY A 117 -1.85 -9.63 21.72
N ALA A 118 -1.87 -9.51 20.39
CA ALA A 118 -2.87 -10.20 19.56
C ALA A 118 -2.51 -11.70 19.43
N VAL A 119 -3.02 -12.51 20.35
CA VAL A 119 -3.30 -13.92 20.05
C VAL A 119 -4.34 -13.95 18.91
N PRO A 120 -4.19 -14.81 17.88
CA PRO A 120 -5.22 -14.96 16.86
C PRO A 120 -6.50 -15.46 17.55
N ASP A 121 -7.51 -14.60 17.61
CA ASP A 121 -8.80 -14.98 18.17
C ASP A 121 -9.44 -16.00 17.24
N ALA A 122 -9.55 -17.24 17.72
CA ALA A 122 -10.24 -18.31 17.04
C ALA A 122 -11.74 -18.02 17.09
N HIS A 123 -12.26 -17.39 16.03
CA HIS A 123 -13.69 -17.34 15.71
C HIS A 123 -14.66 -17.29 16.91
N GLN A 124 -14.85 -16.12 17.48
CA GLN A 124 -16.13 -15.69 18.08
C GLN A 124 -16.23 -14.22 17.67
N GLU A 125 -17.28 -13.69 17.03
CA GLU A 125 -18.54 -13.29 17.67
C GLU A 125 -19.67 -13.30 16.61
N ALA A 126 -20.18 -14.49 16.27
CA ALA A 126 -21.50 -14.64 15.69
C ALA A 126 -22.49 -15.00 16.81
N ALA A 127 -22.68 -14.15 17.83
CA ALA A 127 -23.65 -14.44 18.91
C ALA A 127 -24.12 -13.27 19.79
N GLU A 128 -23.84 -11.98 19.52
CA GLU A 128 -24.19 -10.90 20.47
C GLU A 128 -25.26 -9.90 20.02
N HIS A 129 -26.20 -10.35 19.17
CA HIS A 129 -27.48 -9.65 18.99
C HIS A 129 -28.67 -10.61 19.11
N LEU A 130 -28.85 -11.18 20.30
CA LEU A 130 -30.17 -11.55 20.82
C LEU A 130 -30.60 -10.45 21.79
N VAL A 131 -31.49 -9.57 21.33
CA VAL A 131 -32.08 -8.53 22.18
C VAL A 131 -33.03 -9.19 23.18
N PRO A 132 -32.94 -8.91 24.49
CA PRO A 132 -33.88 -9.42 25.46
C PRO A 132 -35.22 -8.68 25.31
N GLY A 133 -36.28 -9.42 25.00
CA GLY A 133 -37.64 -8.92 24.95
C GLY A 133 -38.61 -9.90 25.62
N ALA A 134 -38.71 -9.81 26.95
CA ALA A 134 -39.88 -10.27 27.69
C ALA A 134 -40.77 -9.04 27.95
N PRO A 135 -42.10 -9.19 27.86
CA PRO A 135 -42.87 -9.52 29.06
C PRO A 135 -43.53 -10.91 29.03
#